data_AF-G7ZKY2-F1
#
_entry.id   AF-G7ZKY2-F1
#
_cell.length_a   1.000
_cell.length_b   1.000
_cell.length_c   1.000
_cell.angle_alpha   90.00
_cell.angle_beta   90.00
_cell.angle_gamma   90.00
#
_symmetry.space_group_name_H-M   'P 1'
#
loop_
_entity.id
_entity.type
_entity.pdbx_description
1 polymer ?
#
loop_
_entity_poly.entity_id
_entity_poly.type
_entity_poly.pdbx_seq_one_letter_code
_entity_poly.pdbx_strand_id
1 'polypeptide(L)'
;VDWKDRRMWPTVIPILLVTFPAAAQYYFWEHFRLPIGATFLCLALLVGEWIDRYVNFWGWTYYPVNLIWPTSLIPQALFLDIVLLLSKSFIITAIVGSMGFSLLMYPNNWVILAQFHQPSRAIWPADV
;
A
#
# COMPACT_ATOMS: atom_id res chain seq x y z
N VAL A 1 -3.17 -6.49 11.93
CA VAL A 1 -3.11 -7.51 10.85
C VAL A 1 -4.50 -8.06 10.54
N ASP A 2 -5.33 -8.26 11.56
CA ASP A 2 -6.67 -8.87 11.46
C ASP A 2 -7.70 -8.09 10.63
N TRP A 3 -7.40 -6.84 10.29
CA TRP A 3 -8.23 -5.98 9.44
C TRP A 3 -7.86 -6.07 7.95
N LYS A 4 -6.75 -6.75 7.61
CA LYS A 4 -6.30 -6.96 6.23
C LYS A 4 -7.04 -8.16 5.63
N ASP A 5 -8.34 -7.98 5.40
CA ASP A 5 -9.23 -9.00 4.87
C ASP A 5 -9.14 -9.13 3.34
N ARG A 6 -9.97 -9.99 2.75
CA ARG A 6 -9.97 -10.25 1.30
C ARG A 6 -10.93 -9.37 0.50
N ARG A 7 -11.78 -8.58 1.15
CA ARG A 7 -12.84 -7.79 0.49
C ARG A 7 -12.62 -6.30 0.70
N MET A 8 -12.62 -5.83 1.94
CA MET A 8 -12.64 -4.40 2.26
C MET A 8 -11.26 -3.78 2.10
N TRP A 9 -10.22 -4.43 2.63
CA TRP A 9 -8.85 -3.95 2.53
C TRP A 9 -8.36 -3.81 1.07
N PRO A 10 -8.48 -4.81 0.18
CA PRO A 10 -8.04 -4.68 -1.21
C PRO A 10 -8.96 -3.82 -2.09
N THR A 11 -10.11 -3.35 -1.60
CA THR A 11 -10.96 -2.39 -2.34
C THR A 11 -10.77 -0.96 -1.84
N VAL A 12 -10.92 -0.73 -0.54
CA VAL A 12 -10.90 0.62 0.04
C VAL A 12 -9.51 1.25 -0.08
N ILE A 13 -8.46 0.49 0.22
CA ILE A 13 -7.09 1.02 0.25
C ILE A 13 -6.62 1.53 -1.11
N PRO A 14 -6.65 0.76 -2.21
CA PRO A 14 -6.17 1.27 -3.50
C PRO A 14 -7.02 2.44 -4.04
N ILE A 15 -8.34 2.44 -3.82
CA ILE A 15 -9.23 3.54 -4.24
C ILE A 15 -8.87 4.85 -3.55
N LEU A 16 -8.63 4.81 -2.24
CA LEU A 16 -8.25 6.01 -1.48
C LEU A 16 -6.81 6.43 -1.77
N LEU A 17 -5.90 5.46 -1.87
CA LEU A 17 -4.47 5.75 -2.00
C LEU A 17 -4.05 6.28 -3.36
N VAL A 18 -4.81 6.04 -4.45
CA VAL A 18 -4.41 6.53 -5.79
C VAL A 18 -4.55 8.05 -5.94
N THR A 19 -5.33 8.71 -5.08
CA THR A 19 -5.68 10.13 -5.17
C THR A 19 -4.46 11.07 -5.17
N PHE A 20 -3.63 10.99 -4.13
CA PHE A 20 -2.43 11.81 -3.98
C PHE A 20 -1.32 11.46 -4.98
N PRO A 21 -0.97 10.18 -5.21
CA PRO A 21 -0.06 9.77 -6.28
C PRO A 21 -0.45 10.32 -7.65
N ALA A 22 -1.73 10.29 -8.02
CA ALA A 22 -2.20 10.86 -9.29
C ALA A 22 -1.96 12.38 -9.36
N ALA A 23 -2.26 13.11 -8.27
CA ALA A 23 -2.00 14.54 -8.19
C ALA A 23 -0.50 14.88 -8.27
N ALA A 24 0.35 14.11 -7.59
CA ALA A 24 1.80 14.28 -7.66
C ALA A 24 2.34 13.93 -9.05
N GLN A 25 1.86 12.85 -9.67
CA GLN A 25 2.22 12.52 -11.04
C GLN A 25 1.94 13.68 -11.99
N TYR A 26 0.76 14.31 -11.89
CA TYR A 26 0.45 15.50 -12.67
C TYR A 26 1.46 16.63 -12.44
N TYR A 27 1.73 16.97 -11.17
CA TYR A 27 2.66 18.06 -10.83
C TYR A 27 4.09 17.79 -11.32
N PHE A 28 4.67 16.64 -10.98
CA PHE A 28 6.05 16.29 -11.33
C PHE A 28 6.25 16.06 -12.83
N TRP A 29 5.25 15.50 -13.51
CA TRP A 29 5.33 15.21 -14.94
C TRP A 29 5.18 16.48 -15.79
N GLU A 30 4.26 17.37 -15.47
CA GLU A 30 4.05 18.57 -16.28
C GLU A 30 5.13 19.63 -16.08
N HIS A 31 5.62 19.82 -14.85
CA HIS A 31 6.60 20.87 -14.57
C HIS A 31 8.04 20.42 -14.79
N PHE A 32 8.36 19.14 -14.50
CA PHE A 32 9.75 18.66 -14.48
C PHE A 32 10.00 17.45 -15.38
N ARG A 33 8.96 16.87 -15.99
CA ARG A 33 9.03 15.62 -16.77
C ARG A 33 9.69 14.47 -15.98
N LEU A 34 9.53 14.48 -14.66
CA LEU A 34 10.10 13.49 -13.75
C LEU A 34 9.10 12.33 -13.51
N PRO A 35 9.45 11.07 -13.84
CA PRO A 35 8.57 9.91 -13.67
C PRO A 35 8.67 9.29 -12.27
N ILE A 36 8.52 10.10 -11.21
CA ILE A 36 8.63 9.65 -9.81
C ILE A 36 7.50 10.18 -8.92
N GLY A 37 6.44 10.72 -9.52
CA GLY A 37 5.40 11.41 -8.77
C GLY A 37 4.64 10.48 -7.81
N ALA A 38 4.26 9.28 -8.27
CA ALA A 38 3.53 8.33 -7.44
C ALA A 38 4.44 7.73 -6.36
N THR A 39 5.64 7.30 -6.76
CA THR A 39 6.62 6.68 -5.87
C THR A 39 7.09 7.61 -4.76
N PHE A 40 7.29 8.89 -5.05
CA PHE A 40 7.69 9.88 -4.04
C PHE A 40 6.67 9.98 -2.89
N LEU A 41 5.38 10.10 -3.20
CA LEU A 41 4.34 10.20 -2.17
C LEU A 41 4.05 8.88 -1.47
N CYS A 42 4.04 7.75 -2.19
CA CYS A 42 3.87 6.45 -1.54
C CYS A 42 5.04 6.12 -0.60
N LEU A 43 6.27 6.52 -0.93
CA LEU A 43 7.42 6.40 -0.05
C LEU A 43 7.27 7.31 1.16
N ALA A 44 6.91 8.58 0.95
CA ALA A 44 6.70 9.54 2.05
C ALA A 44 5.62 9.03 3.04
N LEU A 45 4.49 8.52 2.53
CA LEU A 45 3.46 7.92 3.36
C LEU A 45 4.00 6.71 4.13
N LEU A 46 4.68 5.78 3.44
CA LEU A 46 5.21 4.57 4.06
C LEU A 46 6.25 4.88 5.15
N VAL A 47 7.12 5.88 4.92
CA VAL A 47 8.07 6.35 5.95
C VAL A 47 7.33 6.94 7.14
N GLY A 48 6.33 7.80 6.91
CA GLY A 48 5.52 8.37 7.99
C GLY A 48 4.80 7.29 8.80
N GLU A 49 4.19 6.32 8.12
CA GLU A 49 3.55 5.17 8.77
C GLU A 49 4.56 4.36 9.59
N TRP A 50 5.72 4.01 9.03
CA TRP A 50 6.72 3.23 9.76
C TRP A 50 7.27 3.96 10.98
N ILE A 51 7.52 5.27 10.90
CA ILE A 51 7.96 6.07 12.06
C ILE A 51 6.91 5.98 13.16
N ASP A 52 5.64 6.22 12.85
CA ASP A 52 4.56 6.16 13.83
C ASP A 52 4.36 4.75 14.42
N ARG A 53 4.43 3.72 13.57
CA ARG A 53 4.35 2.31 13.97
C ARG A 53 5.45 1.92 14.95
N TYR A 54 6.68 2.36 14.73
CA TYR A 54 7.79 2.04 15.61
C TYR A 54 7.82 2.92 16.86
N VAL A 55 7.73 4.24 16.71
CA VAL A 55 7.90 5.17 17.84
C VAL A 55 6.70 5.15 18.77
N ASN A 56 5.48 5.25 18.22
CA ASN A 56 4.26 5.33 19.03
C ASN A 56 3.71 3.94 19.35
N PHE A 57 3.30 3.17 18.33
CA PHE A 57 2.59 1.90 18.57
C PHE A 57 3.45 0.89 19.32
N TRP A 58 4.69 0.66 18.88
CA TRP A 58 5.61 -0.24 19.55
C TRP A 58 6.35 0.43 20.72
N GLY A 59 6.94 1.60 20.50
CA GLY A 59 7.82 2.26 21.48
C GLY A 59 7.09 2.81 22.71
N TRP A 60 5.85 3.31 22.56
CA TRP A 60 5.07 3.89 23.65
C TRP A 60 3.97 2.95 24.17
N THR A 61 3.21 2.32 23.27
CA THR A 61 2.06 1.47 23.66
C THR A 61 2.34 -0.04 23.61
N TYR A 62 3.54 -0.46 23.24
CA TYR A 62 4.00 -1.85 23.26
C TYR A 62 3.18 -2.83 22.40
N TYR A 63 2.51 -2.36 21.35
CA TYR A 63 1.92 -3.26 20.37
C TYR A 63 3.00 -3.98 19.57
N PRO A 64 2.87 -5.28 19.31
CA PRO A 64 3.89 -6.03 18.60
C PRO A 64 3.91 -5.64 17.13
N VAL A 65 5.10 -5.45 16.55
CA VAL A 65 5.27 -4.90 15.18
C VAL A 65 4.61 -5.78 14.11
N ASN A 66 4.56 -7.09 14.33
CA ASN A 66 3.86 -8.05 13.48
C ASN A 66 2.34 -7.83 13.40
N LEU A 67 1.75 -7.12 14.36
CA LEU A 67 0.34 -6.73 14.36
C LEU A 67 0.11 -5.45 13.55
N ILE A 68 1.02 -4.49 13.63
CA ILE A 68 0.80 -3.09 13.24
C ILE A 68 1.51 -2.65 11.95
N TRP A 69 2.15 -3.57 11.22
CA TRP A 69 2.86 -3.26 9.97
C TRP A 69 1.94 -2.60 8.90
N PRO A 70 2.43 -1.57 8.18
CA PRO A 70 1.68 -0.85 7.15
C PRO A 70 1.45 -1.69 5.89
N THR A 71 0.72 -1.16 4.92
CA THR A 71 0.56 -1.80 3.61
C THR A 71 1.79 -1.48 2.75
N SER A 72 2.33 -2.47 2.04
CA SER A 72 3.40 -2.25 1.05
C SER A 72 2.82 -1.59 -0.21
N LEU A 73 3.29 -0.38 -0.51
CA LEU A 73 2.79 0.46 -1.62
C LEU A 73 3.77 0.65 -2.77
N ILE A 74 5.06 0.35 -2.55
CA ILE A 74 6.13 0.71 -3.48
C ILE A 74 5.95 0.07 -4.87
N PRO A 75 5.64 -1.24 -5.01
CA PRO A 75 5.49 -1.84 -6.34
C PRO A 75 4.30 -1.31 -7.13
N GLN A 76 3.22 -0.95 -6.44
CA GLN A 76 2.02 -0.35 -7.06
C GLN A 76 2.35 1.04 -7.61
N ALA A 77 3.05 1.86 -6.80
CA ALA A 77 3.46 3.20 -7.20
C ALA A 77 4.47 3.18 -8.37
N LEU A 78 5.43 2.25 -8.35
CA LEU A 78 6.37 2.06 -9.45
C LEU A 78 5.65 1.71 -10.75
N PHE A 79 4.65 0.82 -10.69
CA PHE A 79 3.86 0.48 -11.88
C PHE A 79 3.18 1.71 -12.48
N LEU A 80 2.55 2.55 -11.65
CA LEU A 80 1.93 3.80 -12.09
C LEU A 80 2.93 4.74 -12.78
N ASP A 81 4.09 4.95 -12.18
CA ASP A 81 5.13 5.84 -12.73
C ASP A 81 5.73 5.28 -14.03
N ILE A 82 5.92 3.96 -14.13
CA ILE A 82 6.42 3.31 -15.34
C ILE A 82 5.41 3.42 -16.49
N VAL A 83 4.11 3.23 -16.22
CA VAL A 83 3.07 3.39 -17.26
C VAL A 83 3.05 4.82 -17.79
N LEU A 84 3.16 5.82 -16.90
CA LEU A 84 3.23 7.22 -17.32
C LEU A 84 4.50 7.52 -18.12
N LEU A 85 5.65 6.99 -17.70
CA LEU A 85 6.92 7.15 -18.39
C LEU A 85 6.90 6.58 -19.82
N LEU A 86 6.36 5.36 -19.98
CA LEU A 86 6.34 4.67 -21.27
C LEU A 86 5.27 5.23 -22.21
N SER A 87 4.06 5.48 -21.70
CA SER A 87 2.94 5.93 -22.53
C SER A 87 2.94 7.44 -22.78
N LYS A 88 3.57 8.22 -21.89
CA LYS A 88 3.54 9.69 -21.85
C LYS A 88 2.12 10.27 -21.90
N SER A 89 1.12 9.48 -21.49
CA SER A 89 -0.29 9.82 -21.59
C SER A 89 -1.00 9.60 -20.27
N PHE A 90 -1.64 10.67 -19.77
CA PHE A 90 -2.45 10.58 -18.55
C PHE A 90 -3.68 9.69 -18.73
N ILE A 91 -4.25 9.60 -19.93
CA ILE A 91 -5.42 8.74 -20.18
C ILE A 91 -5.03 7.27 -20.06
N ILE A 92 -3.90 6.87 -20.67
CA ILE A 92 -3.41 5.49 -20.57
C ILE A 92 -3.04 5.16 -19.13
N THR A 93 -2.41 6.09 -18.42
CA THR A 93 -2.07 5.94 -16.99
C THR A 93 -3.31 5.83 -16.11
N ALA A 94 -4.35 6.61 -16.38
CA ALA A 94 -5.60 6.57 -15.63
C ALA A 94 -6.33 5.23 -15.80
N ILE A 95 -6.22 4.56 -16.95
CA ILE A 95 -6.87 3.26 -17.18
C ILE A 95 -5.94 2.12 -16.75
N VAL A 96 -4.80 1.97 -17.44
CA VAL A 96 -3.90 0.83 -17.25
C VAL A 96 -3.12 0.97 -15.93
N GLY A 97 -2.63 2.18 -15.65
CA GLY A 97 -1.87 2.47 -14.44
C GLY A 97 -2.71 2.28 -13.18
N SER A 98 -3.93 2.83 -13.12
CA SER A 98 -4.81 2.66 -11.94
C SER A 98 -5.30 1.22 -11.75
N MET A 99 -5.55 0.51 -12.86
CA MET A 99 -5.90 -0.91 -12.84
C MET A 99 -4.74 -1.74 -12.28
N GLY A 100 -3.51 -1.52 -12.76
CA GLY A 100 -2.33 -2.19 -12.22
C GLY A 100 -2.05 -1.82 -10.77
N PHE A 101 -2.19 -0.54 -10.39
CA PHE A 101 -2.07 -0.09 -9.01
C PHE A 101 -2.98 -0.89 -8.08
N SER A 102 -4.26 -1.02 -8.45
CA SER A 102 -5.25 -1.73 -7.64
C SER A 102 -5.02 -3.25 -7.61
N LEU A 103 -4.71 -3.87 -8.75
CA LEU A 103 -4.53 -5.32 -8.85
C LEU A 103 -3.24 -5.80 -8.17
N LEU A 104 -2.16 -5.01 -8.20
CA LEU A 104 -0.87 -5.39 -7.62
C LEU A 104 -0.84 -5.28 -6.09
N MET A 105 -1.83 -4.64 -5.48
CA MET A 105 -1.91 -4.43 -4.04
C MET A 105 -1.86 -5.75 -3.26
N TYR A 106 -2.80 -6.66 -3.55
CA TYR A 106 -2.95 -7.90 -2.79
C TYR A 106 -1.78 -8.88 -3.01
N PRO A 107 -1.34 -9.18 -4.25
CA PRO A 107 -0.19 -10.06 -4.49
C PRO A 107 1.11 -9.57 -3.85
N ASN A 108 1.37 -8.26 -3.91
CA ASN A 108 2.56 -7.67 -3.29
C ASN A 108 2.58 -7.86 -1.77
N ASN A 109 1.44 -7.65 -1.12
CA ASN A 109 1.36 -7.74 0.34
C ASN A 109 1.21 -9.19 0.84
N TRP A 110 0.81 -10.12 -0.02
CA TRP A 110 0.62 -11.52 0.34
C TRP A 110 1.88 -12.16 0.93
N VAL A 111 3.07 -11.77 0.46
CA VAL A 111 4.37 -12.29 0.94
C VAL A 111 4.52 -12.11 2.46
N ILE A 112 4.03 -10.99 3.00
CA ILE A 112 4.08 -10.70 4.44
C ILE A 112 2.85 -11.29 5.16
N LEU A 113 1.69 -11.24 4.51
CA LEU A 113 0.40 -11.59 5.10
C LEU A 113 0.19 -13.12 5.27
N ALA A 114 0.78 -13.94 4.40
CA ALA A 114 0.53 -15.38 4.33
C ALA A 114 0.81 -16.13 5.64
N GLN A 115 1.86 -15.73 6.37
CA GLN A 115 2.23 -16.36 7.66
C GLN A 115 1.15 -16.19 8.74
N PHE A 116 0.36 -15.11 8.68
CA PHE A 116 -0.70 -14.82 9.66
C PHE A 116 -2.03 -15.49 9.30
N HIS A 117 -2.12 -16.14 8.15
CA HIS A 117 -3.32 -16.85 7.69
C HIS A 117 -3.27 -18.35 7.99
N GLN A 118 -2.28 -18.81 8.77
CA GLN A 118 -2.22 -20.19 9.22
C GLN A 118 -3.27 -20.43 10.31
N PRO A 119 -4.10 -21.48 10.21
CA PRO A 119 -5.08 -21.78 11.22
C PRO A 119 -4.39 -22.24 12.51
N SER A 120 -4.89 -21.78 13.65
CA SER A 120 -4.51 -22.27 14.98
C SER A 120 -5.76 -22.65 15.76
N ARG A 121 -5.63 -23.66 16.63
CA ARG A 121 -6.72 -24.04 17.53
C ARG A 121 -6.61 -23.17 18.79
N ALA A 122 -7.57 -22.27 18.99
CA ALA A 122 -7.80 -21.66 20.29
C ALA A 122 -8.54 -22.66 21.19
N ILE A 123 -8.08 -22.82 22.42
CA ILE A 123 -8.82 -23.56 23.46
C ILE A 123 -9.69 -22.54 24.16
N TRP A 124 -11.00 -22.73 24.08
CA TRP A 124 -11.94 -21.88 24.79
C TRP A 124 -12.19 -22.44 26.20
N PRO A 125 -12.60 -21.61 27.17
CA PRO A 125 -12.95 -22.08 28.51
C PRO A 125 -14.06 -23.15 28.54
N ALA A 126 -14.82 -23.32 27.45
CA ALA A 126 -15.86 -24.33 27.30
C ALA A 126 -15.33 -25.69 26.79
N ASP A 127 -14.08 -25.77 26.35
CA ASP A 127 -13.43 -26.97 25.82
C ASP A 127 -12.59 -27.72 26.88
N VAL A 128 -12.65 -27.28 28.15
CA VAL A 128 -11.90 -27.82 29.31
C VAL A 128 -12.82 -28.46 30.32
#